data_AF-A0A6I1VWG4-F1
#
_entry.id   AF-A0A6I1VWG4-F1
#
_cell.length_a   1.000
_cell.length_b   1.000
_cell.length_c   1.000
_cell.angle_alpha   90.00
_cell.angle_beta   90.00
_cell.angle_gamma   90.00
#
_symmetry.space_group_name_H-M   'P 1'
#
loop_
_entity.id
_entity.type
_entity.pdbx_description
1 polymer ?
#
loop_
_entity_poly.entity_id
_entity_poly.type
_entity_poly.pdbx_seq_one_letter_code
_entity_poly.pdbx_strand_id
1 'polypeptide(L)'
;LQAFRDSLSLCEAIYFDILVERLGSQLEHFNPNQFITMYLVDAMDGFQFEAFLVEIFRTIGYDVKETKKTADQGADLFVNRFGKNMVIQAKNYS
;
A
#
# COMPACT_ATOMS: atom_id res chain seq x y z
N LEU A 1 -40.30 11.13 -20.54
CA LEU A 1 -39.50 11.95 -19.61
C LEU A 1 -39.68 11.50 -18.16
N GLN A 2 -40.91 11.38 -17.63
CA GLN A 2 -41.14 10.92 -16.26
C GLN A 2 -40.64 9.48 -16.01
N ALA A 3 -41.07 8.51 -16.82
CA ALA A 3 -40.64 7.12 -16.68
C ALA A 3 -39.10 6.92 -16.75
N PHE A 4 -38.39 7.78 -17.48
CA PHE A 4 -36.92 7.77 -17.54
C PHE A 4 -36.31 8.27 -16.22
N ARG A 5 -36.88 9.31 -15.62
CA ARG A 5 -36.46 9.80 -14.30
C ARG A 5 -36.72 8.77 -13.22
N ASP A 6 -37.90 8.14 -13.24
CA ASP A 6 -38.26 7.11 -12.27
C ASP A 6 -37.31 5.89 -12.37
N SER A 7 -36.95 5.50 -13.59
CA SER A 7 -35.97 4.43 -13.84
C SER A 7 -34.56 4.82 -13.35
N LEU A 8 -34.14 6.07 -13.58
CA LEU A 8 -32.85 6.55 -13.11
C LEU A 8 -32.79 6.56 -11.57
N SER A 9 -33.84 7.04 -10.91
CA SER A 9 -33.92 7.06 -9.45
C SER A 9 -33.91 5.64 -8.85
N LEU A 10 -34.54 4.66 -9.51
CA LEU A 10 -34.45 3.26 -9.11
C LEU A 10 -33.02 2.72 -9.24
N CYS A 11 -32.33 3.03 -10.35
CA CYS A 11 -30.94 2.64 -10.54
C CYS A 11 -30.00 3.25 -9.49
N GLU A 12 -30.21 4.53 -9.14
CA GLU A 12 -29.44 5.22 -8.10
C GLU A 12 -29.65 4.58 -6.72
N ALA A 13 -30.89 4.22 -6.38
CA ALA A 13 -31.20 3.52 -5.13
C ALA A 13 -30.51 2.14 -5.06
N ILE A 14 -30.64 1.33 -6.12
CA ILE A 14 -29.98 0.01 -6.19
C ILE A 14 -28.46 0.16 -6.08
N TYR A 15 -27.87 1.13 -6.76
CA TYR A 15 -26.44 1.39 -6.69
C TYR A 15 -26.00 1.77 -5.27
N PHE A 16 -26.78 2.63 -4.60
CA PHE A 16 -26.52 3.02 -3.22
C PHE A 16 -26.60 1.81 -2.28
N ASP A 17 -27.62 0.96 -2.40
CA ASP A 17 -27.77 -0.24 -1.56
C ASP A 17 -26.58 -1.19 -1.75
N ILE A 18 -26.13 -1.40 -2.99
CA ILE A 18 -24.93 -2.21 -3.29
C ILE A 18 -23.68 -1.62 -2.63
N LEU A 19 -23.51 -0.28 -2.65
CA LEU A 19 -22.38 0.37 -1.99
C LEU A 19 -22.42 0.17 -0.47
N VAL A 20 -23.59 0.31 0.14
CA VAL A 20 -23.77 0.13 1.58
C VAL A 20 -23.49 -1.32 1.99
N GLU A 21 -24.02 -2.29 1.26
CA GLU A 21 -23.75 -3.72 1.53
C GLU A 21 -22.26 -4.05 1.40
N ARG A 22 -21.60 -3.56 0.35
CA ARG A 22 -20.16 -3.76 0.16
C ARG A 22 -19.35 -3.15 1.29
N LEU A 23 -19.67 -1.92 1.70
CA LEU A 23 -18.99 -1.27 2.82
C LEU A 23 -19.21 -2.07 4.12
N GLY A 24 -20.44 -2.50 4.39
CA GLY A 24 -20.75 -3.33 5.55
C GLY A 24 -19.92 -4.62 5.56
N SER A 25 -19.88 -5.33 4.43
CA SER A 25 -19.08 -6.55 4.29
C SER A 25 -17.57 -6.30 4.48
N GLN A 26 -17.04 -5.19 3.93
CA GLN A 26 -15.64 -4.81 4.14
C GLN A 26 -15.32 -4.52 5.60
N LEU A 27 -16.23 -3.87 6.33
CA LEU A 27 -16.04 -3.58 7.76
C LEU A 27 -16.13 -4.84 8.61
N GLU A 28 -17.07 -5.75 8.33
CA GLU A 28 -17.24 -7.01 9.06
C GLU A 28 -16.02 -7.93 8.91
N HIS A 29 -15.44 -7.97 7.71
CA HIS A 29 -14.29 -8.82 7.40
C HIS A 29 -12.96 -8.08 7.49
N PHE A 30 -12.96 -6.84 8.01
CA PHE A 30 -11.73 -6.05 8.13
C PHE A 30 -10.77 -6.71 9.12
N ASN A 31 -9.63 -7.17 8.61
CA ASN A 31 -8.54 -7.68 9.44
C ASN A 31 -7.44 -6.63 9.53
N PRO A 32 -7.31 -5.90 10.66
CA PRO A 32 -6.30 -4.85 10.81
C PRO A 32 -4.86 -5.39 10.67
N ASN A 33 -4.63 -6.67 10.97
CA ASN A 33 -3.30 -7.27 10.88
C ASN A 33 -2.85 -7.53 9.43
N GLN A 34 -3.73 -7.37 8.45
CA GLN A 34 -3.37 -7.42 7.02
C GLN A 34 -2.96 -6.05 6.47
N PHE A 35 -3.08 -4.98 7.26
CA PHE A 35 -2.77 -3.63 6.85
C PHE A 35 -1.67 -3.02 7.71
N ILE A 36 -0.84 -2.19 7.10
CA ILE A 36 0.13 -1.36 7.81
C ILE A 36 -0.41 0.07 7.79
N THR A 37 -0.51 0.67 8.98
CA THR A 37 -0.95 2.06 9.14
C THR A 37 0.25 2.99 9.09
N MET A 38 0.02 4.28 8.76
CA MET A 38 1.12 5.26 8.80
C MET A 38 1.69 5.42 10.21
N TYR A 39 0.87 5.36 11.24
CA TYR A 39 1.33 5.37 12.64
C TYR A 39 2.32 4.25 12.96
N LEU A 40 2.13 3.05 12.39
CA LEU A 40 3.08 1.95 12.56
C LEU A 40 4.39 2.23 11.83
N VAL A 41 4.32 2.81 10.62
CA VAL A 41 5.51 3.21 9.84
C VAL A 41 6.29 4.31 10.57
N ASP A 42 5.61 5.35 11.05
CA ASP A 42 6.22 6.48 11.77
C ASP A 42 6.91 6.02 13.08
N ALA A 43 6.42 4.94 13.69
CA ALA A 43 6.99 4.36 14.89
C ALA A 43 8.20 3.44 14.64
N MET A 44 8.52 3.10 13.38
CA MET A 44 9.65 2.24 13.04
C MET A 44 10.98 2.97 13.26
N ASP A 45 11.93 2.30 13.90
CA ASP A 45 13.33 2.74 13.84
C ASP A 45 13.90 2.58 12.42
N GLY A 46 15.09 3.16 12.17
CA GLY A 46 15.72 3.13 10.85
C GLY A 46 15.92 1.72 10.28
N PHE A 47 16.26 0.74 11.12
CA PHE A 47 16.47 -0.63 10.67
C PHE A 47 15.16 -1.36 10.37
N GLN A 48 14.14 -1.14 11.19
CA GLN A 48 12.79 -1.66 10.96
C GLN A 48 12.21 -1.09 9.67
N PHE A 49 12.41 0.21 9.43
CA PHE A 49 11.96 0.88 8.22
C PHE A 49 12.67 0.36 6.96
N GLU A 50 13.99 0.16 7.00
CA GLU A 50 14.74 -0.46 5.90
C GLU A 50 14.24 -1.88 5.60
N ALA A 51 14.05 -2.71 6.62
CA ALA A 51 13.52 -4.06 6.47
C ALA A 51 12.10 -4.07 5.88
N PHE A 52 11.26 -3.12 6.31
CA PHE A 52 9.93 -2.93 5.75
C PHE A 52 9.98 -2.58 4.25
N LEU A 53 10.88 -1.68 3.83
CA LEU A 53 11.06 -1.34 2.42
C LEU A 53 11.54 -2.55 1.60
N VAL A 54 12.44 -3.38 2.13
CA VAL A 54 12.86 -4.63 1.47
C VAL A 54 11.65 -5.49 1.11
N GLU A 55 10.76 -5.73 2.07
CA GLU A 55 9.57 -6.57 1.86
C GLU A 55 8.57 -5.94 0.89
N ILE A 56 8.37 -4.61 0.92
CA ILE A 56 7.56 -3.91 -0.09
C ILE A 56 8.13 -4.12 -1.49
N PHE A 57 9.42 -3.85 -1.69
CA PHE A 57 10.03 -3.93 -3.01
C PHE A 57 10.06 -5.36 -3.55
N ARG A 58 10.29 -6.36 -2.69
CA ARG A 58 10.15 -7.78 -3.03
C ARG A 58 8.72 -8.11 -3.47
N THR A 59 7.72 -7.69 -2.69
CA THR A 59 6.30 -7.97 -2.96
C THR A 59 5.84 -7.40 -4.30
N ILE A 60 6.33 -6.21 -4.68
CA ILE A 60 5.99 -5.59 -5.98
C ILE A 60 6.89 -6.06 -7.13
N GLY A 61 7.76 -7.05 -6.90
CA GLY A 61 8.51 -7.79 -7.92
C GLY A 61 9.92 -7.30 -8.22
N TYR A 62 10.61 -6.68 -7.26
CA TYR A 62 12.03 -6.35 -7.36
C TYR A 62 12.90 -7.43 -6.70
N ASP A 63 14.08 -7.67 -7.27
CA ASP A 63 15.16 -8.35 -6.55
C ASP A 63 15.89 -7.31 -5.70
N VAL A 64 15.99 -7.55 -4.39
CA VAL A 64 16.51 -6.58 -3.42
C VAL A 64 17.75 -7.15 -2.76
N LYS A 65 18.87 -6.44 -2.88
CA LYS A 65 20.12 -6.73 -2.16
C LYS A 65 20.25 -5.80 -0.98
N GLU A 66 20.31 -6.39 0.22
CA GLU A 66 20.62 -5.65 1.44
C GLU A 66 22.05 -5.09 1.37
N THR A 67 22.23 -3.85 1.82
CA THR A 67 23.57 -3.27 1.95
C THR A 67 24.27 -3.84 3.18
N LYS A 68 25.60 -3.97 3.11
CA LYS A 68 26.40 -4.06 4.33
C LYS A 68 26.47 -2.65 4.91
N LYS A 69 25.87 -2.46 6.09
CA LYS A 69 25.63 -1.23 6.87
C LYS A 69 26.81 -0.24 7.10
N THR A 70 27.95 -0.40 6.42
CA THR A 70 29.21 0.28 6.75
C THR A 70 29.89 0.99 5.56
N ALA A 71 29.24 1.13 4.40
CA ALA A 71 29.87 1.77 3.23
C ALA A 71 28.90 2.35 2.17
N ASP A 72 27.67 2.66 2.56
CA ASP A 72 26.50 2.78 1.68
C ASP A 72 26.41 4.10 0.90
N GLN A 73 27.23 5.10 1.25
CA GLN A 73 27.14 6.48 0.73
C GLN A 73 25.71 7.08 0.77
N GLY A 74 24.86 6.61 1.69
CA GLY A 74 23.47 7.06 1.82
C GLY A 74 22.43 6.29 0.99
N ALA A 75 22.82 5.18 0.35
CA ALA A 75 21.90 4.23 -0.26
C ALA A 75 21.28 3.31 0.79
N ASP A 76 19.95 3.24 0.86
CA ASP A 76 19.26 2.35 1.81
C ASP A 76 19.01 0.97 1.18
N LEU A 77 18.73 0.89 -0.14
CA LEU A 77 18.55 -0.38 -0.87
C LEU A 77 19.14 -0.36 -2.28
N PHE A 78 19.68 -1.50 -2.72
CA PHE A 78 19.98 -1.78 -4.11
C PHE A 78 18.95 -2.74 -4.68
N VAL A 79 18.30 -2.36 -5.77
CA VAL A 79 17.24 -3.17 -6.38
C VAL A 79 17.49 -3.42 -7.86
N ASN A 80 17.01 -4.55 -8.36
CA ASN A 80 16.96 -4.86 -9.77
C ASN A 80 15.52 -5.20 -10.19
N ARG A 81 15.10 -4.66 -11.33
CA ARG A 81 13.88 -5.12 -12.02
C ARG A 81 14.00 -4.89 -13.51
N PHE A 82 13.57 -5.87 -14.30
CA PHE A 82 13.62 -5.83 -15.77
C PHE A 82 15.02 -5.49 -16.31
N GLY A 83 16.07 -6.05 -15.68
CA GLY A 83 17.46 -5.83 -16.09
C GLY A 83 18.03 -4.46 -15.74
N LYS A 84 17.28 -3.60 -15.02
CA LYS A 84 17.75 -2.29 -14.55
C LYS A 84 18.12 -2.34 -13.08
N ASN A 85 19.34 -1.92 -12.78
CA ASN A 85 19.80 -1.69 -11.42
C ASN A 85 19.45 -0.27 -10.98
N MET A 86 18.91 -0.13 -9.77
CA MET A 86 18.51 1.14 -9.17
C MET A 86 18.96 1.17 -7.70
N VAL A 87 19.13 2.39 -7.20
CA VAL A 87 19.35 2.67 -5.79
C VAL A 87 18.11 3.34 -5.23
N ILE A 88 17.69 2.92 -4.05
CA ILE A 88 16.60 3.54 -3.31
C ILE A 88 17.19 4.20 -2.08
N GLN A 89 16.86 5.47 -1.93
CA GLN A 89 17.09 6.23 -0.73
C GLN A 89 15.73 6.69 -0.21
N ALA A 90 15.44 6.36 1.04
CA ALA A 90 14.21 6.65 1.72
C ALA A 90 14.50 7.24 3.10
N LYS A 91 13.61 8.10 3.56
CA LYS A 91 13.70 8.68 4.89
C LYS A 91 12.33 8.64 5.52
N ASN A 92 12.28 8.10 6.72
CA ASN A 92 11.12 8.14 7.58
C ASN A 92 11.23 9.41 8.43
N TYR A 93 10.55 10.48 8.01
CA TYR A 93 10.49 11.73 8.76
C TYR A 93 9.21 11.76 9.58
N SER A 94 9.32 12.07 10.87
CA SER A 94 8.18 12.33 11.76
C SER A 94 7.95 13.82 11.95
#